data_AF-A0A1D0BSQ5-F1
#
_entry.id   AF-A0A1D0BSQ5-F1
#
_cell.length_a   1.000
_cell.length_b   1.000
_cell.length_c   1.000
_cell.angle_alpha   90.00
_cell.angle_beta   90.00
_cell.angle_gamma   90.00
#
_symmetry.space_group_name_H-M   'P 1'
#
loop_
_entity.id
_entity.type
_entity.pdbx_description
1 polymer ?
#
loop_
_entity_poly.entity_id
_entity_poly.type
_entity_poly.pdbx_seq_one_letter_code
_entity_poly.pdbx_strand_id
1 'polypeptide(L)'
;MTRIKRGYIARKRRTKTGLFTSSFRGAHSKLTRTITQQKIKAFVSAHRDRDRKKRDFRRLWISRINAVIRENQKKIYYSYSRLMYNLYKRQLLLNRKILSQIAILNKNCLYMISNEIIKNSPETELREGRVAICMIK
;
A
#
# COMPACT_ATOMS: atom_id res chain seq x y z
N MET A 1 39.40 21.12 -43.38
CA MET A 1 38.60 20.40 -42.35
C MET A 1 38.11 19.08 -42.92
N THR A 2 38.29 17.96 -42.22
CA THR A 2 38.04 16.62 -42.76
C THR A 2 36.58 16.18 -42.56
N ARG A 3 35.90 15.74 -43.63
CA ARG A 3 34.49 15.29 -43.56
C ARG A 3 34.39 13.92 -42.87
N ILE A 4 33.81 13.86 -41.68
CA ILE A 4 33.56 12.61 -40.94
C ILE A 4 32.12 12.12 -41.16
N LYS A 5 31.95 10.89 -41.63
CA LYS A 5 30.63 10.25 -41.80
C LYS A 5 30.09 9.72 -40.47
N ARG A 6 28.77 9.74 -40.30
CA ARG A 6 28.07 9.32 -39.07
C ARG A 6 28.14 7.80 -38.75
N GLY A 7 28.39 6.95 -39.75
CA GLY A 7 28.58 5.50 -39.57
C GLY A 7 27.45 4.76 -38.82
N TYR A 8 27.81 3.69 -38.12
CA TYR A 8 26.88 2.77 -37.43
C TYR A 8 26.24 3.32 -36.15
N ILE A 9 26.77 4.43 -35.61
CA ILE A 9 26.32 5.03 -34.35
C ILE A 9 24.81 5.33 -34.37
N ALA A 10 24.32 5.79 -35.54
CA ALA A 10 22.89 6.02 -35.76
C ALA A 10 22.05 4.75 -35.60
N ARG A 11 22.50 3.66 -36.23
CA ARG A 11 21.81 2.36 -36.25
C ARG A 11 21.81 1.72 -34.86
N LYS A 12 22.93 1.80 -34.13
CA LYS A 12 23.05 1.32 -32.74
C LYS A 12 22.05 2.00 -31.80
N ARG A 13 21.85 3.33 -31.94
CA ARG A 13 20.85 4.06 -31.15
C ARG A 13 19.41 3.63 -31.48
N ARG A 14 19.09 3.44 -32.76
CA ARG A 14 17.74 3.03 -33.21
C ARG A 14 17.42 1.61 -32.76
N THR A 15 18.35 0.67 -32.92
CA THR A 15 18.19 -0.73 -32.47
C THR A 15 17.96 -0.81 -30.96
N LYS A 16 18.78 -0.13 -30.14
CA LYS A 16 18.55 -0.05 -28.67
C LYS A 16 17.17 0.49 -28.32
N THR A 17 16.68 1.49 -29.05
CA THR A 17 15.38 2.11 -28.78
C THR A 17 14.23 1.23 -29.24
N GLY A 18 14.37 0.54 -30.38
CA GLY A 18 13.39 -0.41 -30.89
C GLY A 18 13.26 -1.66 -30.01
N LEU A 19 14.35 -2.15 -29.41
CA LEU A 19 14.32 -3.27 -28.45
C LEU A 19 13.43 -2.96 -27.23
N PHE A 20 13.42 -1.71 -26.77
CA PHE A 20 12.57 -1.28 -25.65
C PHE A 20 11.07 -1.29 -26.02
N THR A 21 10.74 -1.04 -27.28
CA THR A 21 9.35 -0.87 -27.76
C THR A 21 8.83 -2.09 -28.52
N SER A 22 9.50 -3.23 -28.45
CA SER A 22 9.18 -4.42 -29.26
C SER A 22 7.74 -4.91 -29.05
N SER A 23 7.22 -4.83 -27.82
CA SER A 23 5.86 -5.22 -27.46
C SER A 23 4.80 -4.14 -27.69
N PHE A 24 5.17 -2.98 -28.25
CA PHE A 24 4.22 -1.88 -28.42
C PHE A 24 3.33 -2.10 -29.65
N ARG A 25 2.06 -1.75 -29.52
CA ARG A 25 1.06 -1.99 -30.57
C ARG A 25 1.26 -1.08 -31.78
N GLY A 26 1.13 -1.65 -32.99
CA GLY A 26 1.05 -0.90 -34.25
C GLY A 26 2.30 -0.07 -34.57
N ALA A 27 2.11 1.20 -34.93
CA ALA A 27 3.20 2.08 -35.35
C ALA A 27 4.22 2.40 -34.23
N HIS A 28 3.86 2.17 -32.97
CA HIS A 28 4.71 2.45 -31.81
C HIS A 28 5.91 1.50 -31.67
N SER A 29 5.91 0.35 -32.36
CA SER A 29 7.05 -0.58 -32.43
C SER A 29 7.83 -0.51 -33.75
N LYS A 30 7.27 0.15 -34.77
CA LYS A 30 7.83 0.18 -36.13
C LYS A 30 8.49 1.52 -36.48
N LEU A 31 7.82 2.65 -36.24
CA LEU A 31 8.29 3.97 -36.71
C LEU A 31 9.25 4.62 -35.71
N THR A 32 10.49 4.91 -36.15
CA THR A 32 11.55 5.43 -35.26
C THR A 32 11.21 6.73 -34.52
N ARG A 33 10.49 7.66 -35.16
CA ARG A 33 10.02 8.91 -34.52
C ARG A 33 8.99 8.62 -33.44
N THR A 34 7.97 7.83 -33.77
CA THR A 34 6.91 7.43 -32.84
C THR A 34 7.44 6.63 -31.65
N ILE A 35 8.39 5.71 -31.90
CA ILE A 35 9.10 4.94 -30.87
C ILE A 35 9.74 5.88 -29.84
N THR A 36 10.44 6.94 -30.29
CA THR A 36 11.10 7.86 -29.36
C THR A 36 10.12 8.63 -28.47
N GLN A 37 9.01 9.08 -29.04
CA GLN A 37 7.95 9.75 -28.27
C GLN A 37 7.31 8.79 -27.27
N GLN A 38 7.00 7.56 -27.69
CA GLN A 38 6.37 6.57 -26.83
C GLN A 38 7.29 6.12 -25.69
N LYS A 39 8.59 5.97 -25.96
CA LYS A 39 9.60 5.68 -24.94
C LYS A 39 9.63 6.74 -23.85
N ILE A 40 9.62 8.03 -24.22
CA ILE A 40 9.59 9.13 -23.25
C ILE A 40 8.31 9.06 -22.41
N LYS A 41 7.14 8.91 -23.04
CA LYS A 41 5.85 8.77 -22.33
C LYS A 41 5.85 7.59 -21.36
N ALA A 42 6.39 6.44 -21.78
CA ALA A 42 6.49 5.25 -20.94
C ALA A 42 7.34 5.51 -19.70
N PHE A 43 8.49 6.18 -19.83
CA PHE A 43 9.33 6.50 -18.67
C PHE A 43 8.69 7.52 -17.72
N VAL A 44 8.01 8.53 -18.25
CA VAL A 44 7.30 9.52 -17.42
C VAL A 44 6.20 8.84 -16.61
N SER A 45 5.38 7.99 -17.24
CA SER A 45 4.36 7.22 -16.53
C SER A 45 4.98 6.25 -15.52
N ALA A 46 6.01 5.49 -15.89
CA ALA A 46 6.68 4.57 -14.97
C ALA A 46 7.27 5.27 -13.74
N HIS A 47 7.83 6.49 -13.91
CA HIS A 47 8.30 7.27 -12.77
C HIS A 47 7.14 7.72 -11.87
N ARG A 48 6.09 8.30 -12.45
CA ARG A 48 4.88 8.74 -11.72
C ARG A 48 4.21 7.58 -10.97
N ASP A 49 4.09 6.43 -11.62
CA ASP A 49 3.34 5.28 -11.11
C ASP A 49 4.12 4.52 -10.02
N ARG A 50 5.46 4.64 -9.95
CA ARG A 50 6.24 4.12 -8.81
C ARG A 50 5.82 4.75 -7.49
N ASP A 51 5.53 6.05 -7.48
CA ASP A 51 5.05 6.73 -6.29
C ASP A 51 3.56 6.50 -6.06
N ARG A 52 2.77 6.44 -7.12
CA ARG A 52 1.34 6.09 -7.02
C ARG A 52 1.11 4.69 -6.44
N LYS A 53 1.93 3.71 -6.83
CA LYS A 53 1.86 2.32 -6.33
C LYS A 53 1.94 2.24 -4.80
N LYS A 54 2.72 3.12 -4.15
CA LYS A 54 2.79 3.21 -2.68
C LYS A 54 1.44 3.62 -2.07
N ARG A 55 0.77 4.59 -2.70
CA ARG A 55 -0.58 5.06 -2.30
C ARG A 55 -1.64 3.99 -2.57
N ASP A 56 -1.58 3.33 -3.71
CA ASP A 56 -2.56 2.32 -4.11
C ASP A 56 -2.52 1.08 -3.20
N PHE A 57 -1.32 0.60 -2.84
CA PHE A 57 -1.20 -0.48 -1.86
C PHE A 57 -1.72 -0.08 -0.48
N ARG A 58 -1.42 1.15 -0.03
CA ARG A 58 -1.95 1.64 1.24
C ARG A 58 -3.48 1.67 1.23
N ARG A 59 -4.08 2.16 0.14
CA ARG A 59 -5.54 2.14 -0.05
C ARG A 59 -6.09 0.72 -0.01
N LEU A 60 -5.46 -0.21 -0.72
CA LEU A 60 -5.86 -1.61 -0.75
C LEU A 60 -5.83 -2.26 0.65
N TRP A 61 -4.77 -2.02 1.43
CA TRP A 61 -4.65 -2.57 2.78
C TRP A 61 -5.75 -2.03 3.69
N ILE A 62 -6.06 -0.73 3.61
CA ILE A 62 -7.15 -0.12 4.39
C ILE A 62 -8.50 -0.75 4.01
N SER A 63 -8.78 -0.88 2.71
CA SER A 63 -10.03 -1.50 2.24
C SER A 63 -10.18 -2.94 2.72
N ARG A 64 -9.10 -3.73 2.67
CA ARG A 64 -9.06 -5.12 3.17
C ARG A 64 -9.37 -5.21 4.66
N ILE A 65 -8.68 -4.39 5.48
CA ILE A 65 -8.90 -4.36 6.93
C ILE A 65 -10.34 -3.94 7.23
N ASN A 66 -10.85 -2.91 6.53
CA ASN A 66 -12.20 -2.40 6.73
C ASN A 66 -13.27 -3.45 6.39
N ALA A 67 -13.07 -4.26 5.34
CA ALA A 67 -13.96 -5.35 4.98
C ALA A 67 -14.05 -6.40 6.12
N VAL A 68 -12.92 -6.84 6.65
CA VAL A 68 -12.88 -7.85 7.74
C VAL A 68 -13.49 -7.33 9.04
N ILE A 69 -13.29 -6.05 9.37
CA ILE A 69 -13.93 -5.40 10.52
C ILE A 69 -15.46 -5.36 10.34
N ARG A 70 -15.93 -5.04 9.12
CA ARG A 70 -17.36 -5.00 8.81
C ARG A 70 -18.04 -6.36 8.89
N GLU A 71 -17.37 -7.42 8.44
CA GLU A 71 -17.87 -8.80 8.56
C GLU A 71 -18.14 -9.20 10.02
N ASN A 72 -17.41 -8.62 10.98
CA ASN A 72 -17.42 -9.05 12.38
C ASN A 72 -17.60 -7.87 13.35
N GLN A 73 -18.54 -6.98 13.03
CA GLN A 73 -18.82 -5.75 13.80
C GLN A 73 -19.05 -6.00 15.30
N LYS A 74 -19.55 -7.17 15.69
CA LYS A 74 -19.80 -7.52 17.10
C LYS A 74 -18.52 -7.81 17.91
N LYS A 75 -17.38 -8.11 17.28
CA LYS A 75 -16.17 -8.65 17.97
C LYS A 75 -14.90 -7.79 17.90
N ILE A 76 -14.69 -6.97 16.86
CA ILE A 76 -13.38 -6.31 16.58
C ILE A 76 -13.42 -4.76 16.57
N TYR A 77 -14.35 -4.12 17.28
CA TYR A 77 -14.66 -2.67 17.14
C TYR A 77 -15.48 -2.30 15.89
N TYR A 78 -16.28 -1.22 16.00
CA TYR A 78 -17.22 -0.77 14.96
C TYR A 78 -16.56 -0.18 13.69
N SER A 79 -15.32 0.31 13.77
CA SER A 79 -14.69 1.03 12.65
C SER A 79 -13.16 0.94 12.62
N TYR A 80 -12.59 0.95 11.42
CA TYR A 80 -11.15 0.98 11.17
C TYR A 80 -10.42 2.14 11.88
N SER A 81 -11.04 3.33 11.92
CA SER A 81 -10.45 4.51 12.58
C SER A 81 -10.23 4.27 14.07
N ARG A 82 -11.21 3.65 14.75
CA ARG A 82 -11.12 3.32 16.17
C ARG A 82 -10.08 2.25 16.45
N LEU A 83 -9.99 1.22 15.61
CA LEU A 83 -8.93 0.20 15.70
C LEU A 83 -7.55 0.83 15.59
N MET A 84 -7.32 1.69 14.58
CA MET A 84 -6.03 2.36 14.40
C MET A 84 -5.70 3.29 15.57
N TYR A 85 -6.66 4.08 16.04
CA TYR A 85 -6.48 4.96 17.19
C TYR A 85 -6.04 4.18 18.43
N ASN A 86 -6.70 3.06 18.73
CA ASN A 86 -6.36 2.23 19.88
C ASN A 86 -4.99 1.55 19.72
N LEU A 87 -4.61 1.12 18.52
CA LEU A 87 -3.27 0.58 18.25
C LEU A 87 -2.17 1.61 18.55
N TYR A 88 -2.37 2.86 18.11
CA TYR A 88 -1.42 3.94 18.40
C TYR A 88 -1.41 4.32 19.88
N LYS A 89 -2.58 4.40 20.54
CA LYS A 89 -2.68 4.66 21.99
C LYS A 89 -1.91 3.63 22.81
N ARG A 90 -1.90 2.37 22.36
CA ARG A 90 -1.18 1.26 22.99
C ARG A 90 0.26 1.08 22.51
N GLN A 91 0.78 2.01 21.71
CA GLN A 91 2.13 1.97 21.15
C GLN A 91 2.45 0.69 20.34
N LEU A 92 1.44 0.01 19.81
CA LEU A 92 1.62 -1.14 18.93
C LEU A 92 1.96 -0.65 17.51
N LEU A 93 3.24 -0.70 17.15
CA LEU A 93 3.79 -0.22 15.87
C LEU A 93 3.53 -1.18 14.68
N LEU A 94 2.30 -1.69 14.56
CA LEU A 94 1.92 -2.58 13.47
C LEU A 94 1.69 -1.82 12.16
N ASN A 95 2.46 -2.19 11.13
CA ASN A 95 2.25 -1.68 9.79
C ASN A 95 0.95 -2.21 9.17
N ARG A 96 0.25 -1.34 8.42
CA ARG A 96 -1.02 -1.69 7.73
C ARG A 96 -0.87 -2.85 6.74
N LYS A 97 0.30 -3.00 6.14
CA LYS A 97 0.64 -4.17 5.30
C LYS A 97 0.46 -5.46 6.09
N ILE A 98 1.13 -5.56 7.23
CA ILE A 98 1.11 -6.74 8.10
C ILE A 98 -0.30 -6.99 8.63
N LEU A 99 -0.98 -5.93 9.08
CA LEU A 99 -2.36 -6.07 9.57
C LEU A 99 -3.31 -6.57 8.48
N SER A 100 -3.18 -6.08 7.24
CA SER A 100 -3.99 -6.56 6.11
C SER A 100 -3.70 -8.02 5.76
N GLN A 101 -2.45 -8.46 5.93
CA GLN A 101 -2.05 -9.83 5.65
C GLN A 101 -2.58 -10.79 6.72
N ILE A 102 -2.47 -10.41 8.00
CA ILE A 102 -3.06 -11.14 9.13
C ILE A 102 -4.57 -11.25 8.93
N ALA A 103 -5.24 -10.16 8.57
CA ALA A 103 -6.69 -10.14 8.35
C ALA A 103 -7.16 -11.11 7.25
N ILE A 104 -6.33 -11.35 6.23
CA ILE A 104 -6.64 -12.31 5.16
C ILE A 104 -6.31 -13.74 5.58
N LEU A 105 -5.10 -13.98 6.09
CA LEU A 105 -4.60 -15.33 6.37
C LEU A 105 -5.22 -15.95 7.62
N ASN A 106 -5.39 -15.15 8.67
CA ASN A 106 -5.87 -15.64 9.96
C ASN A 106 -6.75 -14.57 10.63
N LYS A 107 -8.05 -14.63 10.34
CA LYS A 107 -9.06 -13.77 10.97
C LYS A 107 -9.05 -13.91 12.50
N ASN A 108 -8.72 -15.11 13.03
CA ASN A 108 -8.71 -15.37 14.46
C ASN A 108 -7.66 -14.57 15.22
N CYS A 109 -6.47 -14.45 14.64
CA CYS A 109 -5.39 -13.63 15.20
C CYS A 109 -5.80 -12.15 15.32
N LEU A 110 -6.55 -11.62 14.34
CA LEU A 110 -7.07 -10.25 14.40
C LEU A 110 -8.05 -10.06 15.57
N TYR A 111 -8.91 -11.05 15.86
CA TYR A 111 -9.80 -11.02 17.04
C TYR A 111 -9.01 -10.99 18.33
N MET A 112 -7.98 -11.85 18.46
CA MET A 112 -7.15 -11.90 19.67
C MET A 112 -6.48 -10.57 19.95
N ILE A 113 -5.87 -9.97 18.92
CA ILE A 113 -5.26 -8.63 19.02
C ILE A 113 -6.31 -7.61 19.48
N SER A 114 -7.51 -7.65 18.90
CA SER A 114 -8.59 -6.74 19.31
C SER A 114 -9.02 -6.94 20.76
N ASN A 115 -9.19 -8.17 21.21
CA ASN A 115 -9.59 -8.48 22.59
C ASN A 115 -8.57 -7.99 23.61
N GLU A 116 -7.29 -8.15 23.29
CA GLU A 116 -6.19 -7.65 24.13
C GLU A 116 -6.21 -6.12 24.21
N ILE A 117 -6.59 -5.46 23.13
CA ILE A 117 -6.78 -4.02 23.08
C ILE A 117 -8.04 -3.59 23.86
N ILE A 118 -9.07 -4.43 24.02
CA ILE A 118 -10.24 -4.10 24.85
C ILE A 118 -9.90 -4.23 26.33
N LYS A 119 -9.29 -5.34 26.74
CA LYS A 119 -9.00 -5.66 28.15
C LYS A 119 -8.19 -4.58 28.87
N ASN A 120 -7.11 -4.09 28.23
CA ASN A 120 -6.13 -3.23 28.91
C ASN A 120 -6.52 -1.74 28.87
N SER A 121 -7.80 -1.38 28.70
CA SER A 121 -8.21 0.01 28.52
C SER A 121 -8.18 0.75 29.87
N PRO A 122 -7.64 1.97 29.98
CA PRO A 122 -7.58 2.65 31.29
C PRO A 122 -8.98 2.96 31.88
N GLU A 123 -10.05 2.84 31.08
CA GLU A 123 -11.44 2.97 31.55
C GLU A 123 -11.92 1.75 32.36
N THR A 124 -11.35 0.55 32.13
CA THR A 124 -11.63 -0.64 32.94
C THR A 124 -10.92 -0.56 34.30
N GLU A 125 -9.68 -0.10 34.35
CA GLU A 125 -8.92 0.12 35.61
C GLU A 125 -9.58 1.20 36.50
N LEU A 126 -10.08 2.30 35.92
CA LEU A 126 -10.81 3.33 36.66
C LEU A 126 -12.21 2.90 37.10
N ARG A 127 -12.87 1.97 36.39
CA ARG A 127 -14.15 1.40 36.82
C ARG A 127 -13.96 0.41 37.97
N GLU A 128 -12.96 -0.46 37.92
CA GLU A 128 -12.60 -1.35 39.03
C GLU A 128 -12.17 -0.55 40.27
N GLY A 129 -11.35 0.50 40.10
CA GLY A 129 -10.98 1.41 41.18
C GLY A 129 -12.15 2.21 41.75
N ARG A 130 -13.11 2.68 40.93
CA ARG A 130 -14.31 3.37 41.43
C ARG A 130 -15.29 2.45 42.14
N VAL A 131 -15.47 1.21 41.69
CA VAL A 131 -16.30 0.21 42.38
C VAL A 131 -15.66 -0.16 43.73
N ALA A 132 -14.34 -0.31 43.79
CA ALA A 132 -13.62 -0.53 45.04
C ALA A 132 -13.78 0.63 46.03
N ILE A 133 -13.67 1.89 45.57
CA ILE A 133 -13.89 3.08 46.42
C ILE A 133 -15.35 3.18 46.90
N CYS A 134 -16.32 2.77 46.08
CA CYS A 134 -17.75 2.78 46.43
C CYS A 134 -18.15 1.65 47.39
N MET A 135 -17.38 0.56 47.48
CA MET A 135 -17.61 -0.56 48.41
C MET A 135 -16.95 -0.36 49.79
N ILE A 136 -16.01 0.58 49.92
CA ILE A 136 -15.29 0.89 51.17
C ILE A 136 -16.04 1.97 52.01
N LYS A 137 -17.12 2.54 51.49
CA LYS A 137 -17.90 3.62 52.11
C LYS A 137 -19.34 3.17 52.37
#